data_AF-A0A1W9WNU8-F1
#
_entry.id   AF-A0A1W9WNU8-F1
#
_cell.length_a   1.000
_cell.length_b   1.000
_cell.length_c   1.000
_cell.angle_alpha   90.00
_cell.angle_beta   90.00
_cell.angle_gamma   90.00
#
_symmetry.space_group_name_H-M   'P 1'
#
loop_
_entity.id
_entity.type
_entity.pdbx_description
1 polymer ?
#
loop_
_entity_poly.entity_id
_entity_poly.type
_entity_poly.pdbx_seq_one_letter_code
_entity_poly.pdbx_strand_id
1 'polypeptide(L)'
;MLKKTLPIVIALAVQPVLAVDAEDAFSQGKNYYEQNHFTQAAPWLDKAAVQGHTGAQGLLGSMYLIGRGLPKDATRAIHWLTKAANQGHAEAQNLLGAIYLTGKDAPQDLVKARRWVRKSARQGLADAQYLLGAMYFQGKGVPQHMERAHHWLSLAAAQGHQKAIAIRDLLFPAPTVKRLSAKKPSPPSYDGKYRLTVNAIPAESRIRIMNIKPRYRPGIALKPGKYDIYVTRPGHISKRMWVELKDANLSIDIVLEKN
;
A
#
# COMPACT_ATOMS: atom_id res chain seq x y z
N MET A 1 57.61 36.96 -55.93
CA MET A 1 57.44 35.84 -54.99
C MET A 1 56.01 35.88 -54.46
N LEU A 2 55.25 34.80 -54.63
CA LEU A 2 53.79 34.72 -54.48
C LEU A 2 53.31 34.93 -53.02
N LYS A 3 52.33 35.82 -52.82
CA LYS A 3 51.50 35.86 -51.60
C LYS A 3 50.40 34.80 -51.74
N LYS A 4 50.51 33.68 -51.03
CA LYS A 4 49.44 32.67 -50.92
C LYS A 4 48.41 33.16 -49.90
N THR A 5 47.21 33.47 -50.36
CA THR A 5 46.01 33.63 -49.54
C THR A 5 45.46 32.24 -49.19
N LEU A 6 45.41 31.90 -47.91
CA LEU A 6 44.68 30.71 -47.44
C LEU A 6 43.18 31.05 -47.32
N PRO A 7 42.26 30.19 -47.78
CA PRO A 7 40.84 30.37 -47.53
C PRO A 7 40.51 30.01 -46.08
N ILE A 8 39.75 30.88 -45.42
CA ILE A 8 39.17 30.62 -44.11
C ILE A 8 38.00 29.65 -44.35
N VAL A 9 38.20 28.37 -44.03
CA VAL A 9 37.13 27.37 -44.01
C VAL A 9 36.41 27.50 -42.67
N ILE A 10 35.24 28.14 -42.67
CA ILE A 10 34.35 28.19 -41.50
C ILE A 10 33.67 26.82 -41.40
N ALA A 11 34.21 25.95 -40.55
CA ALA A 11 33.53 24.73 -40.15
C ALA A 11 32.33 25.09 -39.25
N LEU A 12 31.12 25.09 -39.81
CA LEU A 12 29.89 25.11 -39.03
C LEU A 12 29.80 23.80 -38.23
N ALA A 13 30.15 23.88 -36.95
CA ALA A 13 29.89 22.80 -36.01
C ALA A 13 28.37 22.67 -35.84
N VAL A 14 27.77 21.65 -36.47
CA VAL A 14 26.42 21.21 -36.14
C VAL A 14 26.49 20.63 -34.73
N GLN A 15 26.11 21.43 -33.73
CA GLN A 15 25.98 20.91 -32.37
C GLN A 15 24.94 19.78 -32.40
N PRO A 16 25.22 18.61 -31.79
CA PRO A 16 24.21 17.57 -31.68
C PRO A 16 23.03 18.14 -30.90
N VAL A 17 21.83 18.11 -31.49
CA VAL A 17 20.59 18.35 -30.75
C VAL A 17 20.56 17.29 -29.66
N LEU A 18 20.89 17.66 -28.43
CA LEU A 18 20.87 16.76 -27.30
C LEU A 18 19.45 16.20 -27.22
N ALA A 19 19.33 14.88 -27.37
CA ALA A 19 18.06 14.20 -27.17
C ALA A 19 17.59 14.56 -25.75
N VAL A 20 16.40 15.19 -25.64
CA VAL A 20 15.81 15.50 -24.34
C VAL A 20 15.70 14.20 -23.55
N ASP A 21 16.36 14.16 -22.39
CA ASP A 21 16.34 12.96 -21.56
C ASP A 21 14.93 12.68 -21.01
N ALA A 22 14.77 11.48 -20.47
CA ALA A 22 13.46 11.00 -20.04
C ALA A 22 12.85 11.84 -18.90
N GLU A 23 13.69 12.43 -18.04
CA GLU A 23 13.25 13.20 -16.87
C GLU A 23 12.80 14.60 -17.26
N ASP A 24 13.57 15.27 -18.14
CA ASP A 24 13.20 16.56 -18.71
C ASP A 24 11.91 16.46 -19.52
N ALA A 25 11.79 15.42 -20.35
CA ALA A 25 10.58 15.17 -21.11
C ALA A 25 9.38 14.90 -20.19
N PHE A 26 9.57 14.13 -19.10
CA PHE A 26 8.52 13.88 -18.14
C PHE A 26 8.11 15.16 -17.40
N SER A 27 9.08 15.97 -16.96
CA SER A 27 8.83 17.22 -16.25
C SER A 27 8.02 18.21 -17.09
N GLN A 28 8.37 18.35 -18.37
CA GLN A 28 7.61 19.19 -19.30
C GLN A 28 6.20 18.63 -19.54
N GLY A 29 6.07 17.33 -19.79
CA GLY A 29 4.77 16.68 -19.99
C GLY A 29 3.86 16.79 -18.77
N LYS A 30 4.41 16.62 -17.57
CA LYS A 30 3.70 16.76 -16.29
C LYS A 30 3.23 18.19 -16.05
N ASN A 31 4.05 19.20 -16.37
CA ASN A 31 3.65 20.61 -16.25
C ASN A 31 2.45 20.94 -17.15
N TYR A 32 2.47 20.53 -18.42
CA TYR A 32 1.30 20.69 -19.30
C TYR A 32 0.09 19.92 -18.76
N TYR A 33 0.29 18.71 -18.23
CA TYR A 33 -0.79 17.90 -17.66
C TYR A 33 -1.46 18.59 -16.45
N GLU A 34 -0.67 19.16 -15.55
CA GLU A 34 -1.15 19.88 -14.35
C GLU A 34 -1.90 21.16 -14.71
N GLN A 35 -1.54 21.80 -15.82
CA GLN A 35 -2.25 22.95 -16.38
C GLN A 35 -3.47 22.56 -17.23
N ASN A 36 -3.83 21.27 -17.28
CA ASN A 36 -4.91 20.72 -18.10
C ASN A 36 -4.70 20.82 -19.63
N HIS A 37 -3.48 21.10 -20.08
CA HIS A 37 -3.11 21.13 -21.49
C HIS A 37 -2.75 19.72 -22.00
N PHE A 38 -3.73 18.80 -21.96
CA PHE A 38 -3.48 17.37 -22.16
C PHE A 38 -2.97 16.98 -23.55
N THR A 39 -3.41 17.68 -24.60
CA THR A 39 -2.93 17.45 -25.98
C THR A 39 -1.46 17.84 -26.15
N GLN A 40 -1.02 18.88 -25.45
CA GLN A 40 0.39 19.30 -25.41
C GLN A 40 1.23 18.38 -24.50
N ALA A 41 0.65 17.87 -23.41
CA ALA A 41 1.31 16.94 -22.50
C ALA A 41 1.63 15.59 -23.17
N ALA A 42 0.71 15.07 -24.00
CA ALA A 42 0.80 13.74 -24.60
C ALA A 42 2.14 13.44 -25.31
N PRO A 43 2.66 14.27 -26.25
CA PRO A 43 3.91 13.98 -26.94
C PRO A 43 5.14 13.99 -26.01
N TRP A 44 5.14 14.83 -24.97
CA TRP A 44 6.22 14.86 -23.97
C TRP A 44 6.21 13.60 -23.10
N LEU A 45 5.02 13.21 -22.64
CA LEU A 45 4.83 11.97 -21.87
C LEU A 45 5.15 10.73 -22.71
N ASP A 46 4.82 10.71 -24.00
CA ASP A 46 5.18 9.62 -24.91
C ASP A 46 6.70 9.49 -25.06
N LYS A 47 7.39 10.62 -25.30
CA LYS A 47 8.86 10.66 -25.38
C LYS A 47 9.52 10.10 -24.11
N ALA A 48 9.06 10.50 -22.92
CA ALA A 48 9.57 10.00 -21.65
C ALA A 48 9.21 8.52 -21.42
N ALA A 49 7.99 8.10 -21.76
CA ALA A 49 7.52 6.73 -21.56
C ALA A 49 8.28 5.72 -22.42
N VAL A 50 8.59 6.08 -23.68
CA VAL A 50 9.42 5.29 -24.60
C VAL A 50 10.83 5.09 -24.05
N GLN A 51 11.39 6.10 -23.38
CA GLN A 51 12.69 6.01 -22.70
C GLN A 51 12.65 5.26 -21.36
N GLY A 52 11.49 4.73 -20.95
CA GLY A 52 11.36 3.88 -19.76
C GLY A 52 10.89 4.60 -18.50
N HIS A 53 10.65 5.92 -18.54
CA HIS A 53 10.28 6.68 -17.36
C HIS A 53 8.95 6.19 -16.76
N THR A 54 8.99 5.67 -15.53
CA THR A 54 7.85 4.99 -14.88
C THR A 54 6.62 5.89 -14.72
N GLY A 55 6.79 7.14 -14.26
CA GLY A 55 5.69 8.10 -14.10
C GLY A 55 4.99 8.45 -15.41
N ALA A 56 5.77 8.77 -16.45
CA ALA A 56 5.28 8.99 -17.81
C ALA A 56 4.46 7.81 -18.35
N GLN A 57 4.94 6.57 -18.18
CA GLN A 57 4.19 5.38 -18.58
C GLN A 57 2.84 5.27 -17.83
N GLY A 58 2.83 5.55 -16.53
CA GLY A 58 1.61 5.58 -15.72
C GLY A 58 0.61 6.64 -16.19
N LEU A 59 1.06 7.87 -16.40
CA LEU A 59 0.22 8.98 -16.87
C LEU A 59 -0.31 8.73 -18.27
N LEU A 60 0.55 8.31 -19.20
CA LEU A 60 0.17 8.04 -20.59
C LEU A 60 -0.85 6.90 -20.65
N GLY A 61 -0.63 5.83 -19.87
CA GLY A 61 -1.59 4.74 -19.73
C GLY A 61 -2.95 5.20 -19.20
N SER A 62 -2.97 6.07 -18.19
CA SER A 62 -4.20 6.69 -17.67
C SER A 62 -4.90 7.55 -18.72
N MET A 63 -4.16 8.40 -19.44
CA MET A 63 -4.70 9.26 -20.49
C MET A 63 -5.40 8.46 -21.60
N TYR A 64 -4.78 7.37 -22.07
CA TYR A 64 -5.43 6.46 -23.03
C TYR A 64 -6.66 5.77 -22.45
N LEU A 65 -6.66 5.41 -21.16
CA LEU A 65 -7.78 4.71 -20.52
C LEU A 65 -9.04 5.59 -20.46
N ILE A 66 -8.88 6.89 -20.15
CA ILE A 66 -10.00 7.83 -20.01
C ILE A 66 -10.24 8.70 -21.24
N GLY A 67 -9.37 8.64 -22.25
CA GLY A 67 -9.47 9.47 -23.46
C GLY A 67 -9.17 10.94 -23.22
N ARG A 68 -8.20 11.27 -22.35
CA ARG A 68 -7.87 12.66 -21.98
C ARG A 68 -6.65 13.15 -22.75
N GLY A 69 -6.85 14.11 -23.65
CA GLY A 69 -5.81 14.63 -24.55
C GLY A 69 -5.39 13.67 -25.68
N LEU A 70 -5.91 12.44 -25.66
CA LEU A 70 -5.69 11.36 -26.62
C LEU A 70 -7.02 10.63 -26.83
N PRO A 71 -7.28 10.05 -28.02
CA PRO A 71 -8.42 9.15 -28.21
C PRO A 71 -8.37 7.99 -27.20
N LYS A 72 -9.52 7.63 -26.63
CA LYS A 72 -9.61 6.49 -25.71
C LYS A 72 -9.15 5.21 -26.42
N ASP A 73 -8.21 4.49 -25.82
CA ASP A 73 -7.67 3.24 -26.36
C ASP A 73 -7.26 2.31 -25.20
N ALA A 74 -8.09 1.31 -24.93
CA ALA A 74 -7.85 0.39 -23.82
C ALA A 74 -6.60 -0.48 -24.02
N THR A 75 -6.28 -0.86 -25.26
CA THR A 75 -5.11 -1.69 -25.58
C THR A 75 -3.82 -0.92 -25.29
N ARG A 76 -3.71 0.33 -25.75
CA ARG A 76 -2.56 1.20 -25.44
C ARG A 76 -2.49 1.56 -23.96
N ALA A 77 -3.63 1.78 -23.31
CA ALA A 77 -3.68 1.99 -21.87
C ALA A 77 -3.07 0.81 -21.10
N ILE A 78 -3.55 -0.41 -21.37
CA ILE A 78 -3.05 -1.62 -20.70
C ILE A 78 -1.57 -1.84 -20.96
N HIS A 79 -1.10 -1.56 -22.19
CA HIS A 79 0.32 -1.66 -22.53
C HIS A 79 1.19 -0.77 -21.64
N TRP A 80 0.89 0.53 -21.56
CA TRP A 80 1.68 1.48 -20.78
C TRP A 80 1.53 1.28 -19.28
N LEU A 81 0.31 1.02 -18.80
CA LEU A 81 0.06 0.69 -17.40
C LEU A 81 0.81 -0.57 -16.97
N THR A 82 0.91 -1.59 -17.84
CA THR A 82 1.66 -2.82 -17.54
C THR A 82 3.15 -2.56 -17.39
N LYS A 83 3.74 -1.73 -18.27
CA LYS A 83 5.14 -1.31 -18.13
C LYS A 83 5.37 -0.58 -16.80
N ALA A 84 4.57 0.43 -16.48
CA ALA A 84 4.69 1.17 -15.22
C ALA A 84 4.48 0.25 -13.98
N ALA A 85 3.48 -0.63 -14.03
CA ALA A 85 3.13 -1.53 -12.94
C ALA A 85 4.22 -2.57 -12.67
N ASN A 86 4.91 -3.05 -13.71
CA ASN A 86 6.07 -3.94 -13.59
C ASN A 86 7.26 -3.24 -12.91
N GLN A 87 7.39 -1.93 -13.10
CA GLN A 87 8.39 -1.10 -12.42
C GLN A 87 7.97 -0.66 -11.00
N GLY A 88 6.80 -1.10 -10.53
CA GLY A 88 6.34 -0.83 -9.17
C GLY A 88 5.33 0.31 -9.01
N HIS A 89 4.95 1.02 -10.07
CA HIS A 89 4.02 2.16 -9.96
C HIS A 89 2.66 1.75 -9.37
N ALA A 90 2.33 2.26 -8.18
CA ALA A 90 1.18 1.82 -7.40
C ALA A 90 -0.17 2.13 -8.08
N GLU A 91 -0.34 3.33 -8.64
CA GLU A 91 -1.54 3.74 -9.36
C GLU A 91 -1.74 2.92 -10.63
N ALA A 92 -0.68 2.64 -11.39
CA ALA A 92 -0.77 1.81 -12.58
C ALA A 92 -1.20 0.36 -12.24
N GLN A 93 -0.67 -0.19 -11.14
CA GLN A 93 -1.11 -1.47 -10.60
C GLN A 93 -2.59 -1.42 -10.19
N ASN A 94 -3.04 -0.35 -9.54
CA ASN A 94 -4.45 -0.19 -9.16
C ASN A 94 -5.38 -0.15 -10.38
N LEU A 95 -5.02 0.63 -11.40
CA LEU A 95 -5.77 0.75 -12.65
C LEU A 95 -5.87 -0.58 -13.39
N LEU A 96 -4.77 -1.32 -13.54
CA LEU A 96 -4.81 -2.69 -14.09
C LEU A 96 -5.69 -3.62 -13.25
N GLY A 97 -5.59 -3.49 -11.92
CA GLY A 97 -6.46 -4.18 -10.99
C GLY A 97 -7.94 -3.96 -11.29
N ALA A 98 -8.34 -2.69 -11.44
CA ALA A 98 -9.71 -2.29 -11.75
C ALA A 98 -10.16 -2.73 -13.16
N ILE A 99 -9.30 -2.62 -14.18
CA ILE A 99 -9.58 -3.06 -15.55
C ILE A 99 -9.97 -4.54 -15.55
N TYR A 100 -9.12 -5.40 -14.98
CA TYR A 100 -9.38 -6.85 -14.95
C TYR A 100 -10.50 -7.24 -13.97
N LEU A 101 -10.75 -6.45 -12.92
CA LEU A 101 -11.84 -6.71 -11.96
C LEU A 101 -13.21 -6.44 -12.56
N THR A 102 -13.33 -5.37 -13.35
CA THR A 102 -14.60 -4.91 -13.93
C THR A 102 -14.92 -5.61 -15.23
N GLY A 103 -13.92 -5.92 -16.05
CA GLY A 103 -14.13 -6.50 -17.37
C GLY A 103 -14.56 -5.49 -18.44
N LYS A 104 -14.52 -4.18 -18.13
CA LYS A 104 -15.06 -3.12 -19.01
C LYS A 104 -14.13 -2.81 -20.19
N ASP A 105 -12.83 -2.72 -19.92
CA ASP A 105 -11.81 -2.29 -20.88
C ASP A 105 -10.86 -3.46 -21.27
N ALA A 106 -11.07 -4.65 -20.71
CA ALA A 106 -10.44 -5.91 -21.09
C ALA A 106 -11.32 -7.08 -20.60
N PRO A 107 -11.17 -8.31 -21.12
CA PRO A 107 -11.83 -9.49 -20.54
C PRO A 107 -11.55 -9.59 -19.03
N GLN A 108 -12.60 -9.89 -18.25
CA GLN A 108 -12.48 -10.02 -16.80
C GLN A 108 -11.50 -11.14 -16.43
N ASP A 109 -10.59 -10.85 -15.52
CA ASP A 109 -9.60 -11.80 -15.02
C ASP A 109 -9.35 -11.52 -13.53
N LEU A 110 -10.10 -12.23 -12.68
CA LEU A 110 -10.06 -12.01 -11.24
C LEU A 110 -8.70 -12.38 -10.62
N VAL A 111 -7.93 -13.27 -11.26
CA VAL A 111 -6.59 -13.66 -10.80
C VAL A 111 -5.61 -12.51 -11.05
N LYS A 112 -5.61 -11.93 -12.26
CA LYS A 112 -4.80 -10.74 -12.58
C LYS A 112 -5.24 -9.54 -11.75
N ALA A 113 -6.53 -9.31 -11.60
CA ALA A 113 -7.09 -8.24 -10.78
C ALA A 113 -6.55 -8.33 -9.35
N ARG A 114 -6.73 -9.48 -8.68
CA ARG A 114 -6.21 -9.72 -7.33
C ARG A 114 -4.72 -9.48 -7.24
N ARG A 115 -3.95 -9.98 -8.20
CA ARG A 115 -2.48 -9.85 -8.20
C ARG A 115 -2.07 -8.37 -8.20
N TRP A 116 -2.67 -7.57 -9.07
CA TRP A 116 -2.33 -6.16 -9.22
C TRP A 116 -2.85 -5.30 -8.07
N VAL A 117 -4.12 -5.46 -7.69
CA VAL A 117 -4.71 -4.78 -6.53
C VAL A 117 -3.90 -5.06 -5.27
N ARG A 118 -3.50 -6.31 -5.02
CA ARG A 118 -2.69 -6.66 -3.84
C ARG A 118 -1.31 -6.01 -3.84
N LYS A 119 -0.65 -5.90 -5.01
CA LYS A 119 0.64 -5.20 -5.11
C LYS A 119 0.48 -3.73 -4.76
N SER A 120 -0.52 -3.06 -5.33
CA SER A 120 -0.80 -1.64 -5.07
C SER A 120 -1.21 -1.37 -3.61
N ALA A 121 -2.09 -2.19 -3.04
CA ALA A 121 -2.56 -2.05 -1.66
C ALA A 121 -1.41 -2.18 -0.63
N ARG A 122 -0.43 -3.06 -0.89
CA ARG A 122 0.77 -3.22 -0.05
C ARG A 122 1.69 -2.00 -0.08
N GLN A 123 1.62 -1.20 -1.14
CA GLN A 123 2.35 0.07 -1.22
C GLN A 123 1.61 1.23 -0.53
N GLY A 124 0.44 0.97 0.06
CA GLY A 124 -0.29 1.97 0.82
C GLY A 124 -1.41 2.67 0.07
N LEU A 125 -1.58 2.45 -1.24
CA LEU A 125 -2.58 3.19 -2.02
C LEU A 125 -4.01 2.92 -1.52
N ALA A 126 -4.67 3.95 -1.01
CA ALA A 126 -5.99 3.85 -0.37
C ALA A 126 -7.07 3.21 -1.27
N ASP A 127 -7.11 3.59 -2.56
CA ASP A 127 -8.05 3.01 -3.53
C ASP A 127 -7.85 1.50 -3.71
N ALA A 128 -6.58 1.05 -3.77
CA ALA A 128 -6.26 -0.36 -3.92
C ALA A 128 -6.55 -1.14 -2.63
N GLN A 129 -6.29 -0.55 -1.47
CA GLN A 129 -6.68 -1.13 -0.18
C GLN A 129 -8.21 -1.28 -0.08
N TYR A 130 -8.97 -0.27 -0.51
CA TYR A 130 -10.42 -0.36 -0.61
C TYR A 130 -10.86 -1.49 -1.54
N LEU A 131 -10.30 -1.57 -2.76
CA LEU A 131 -10.63 -2.64 -3.71
C LEU A 131 -10.32 -4.02 -3.13
N LEU A 132 -9.18 -4.19 -2.46
CA LEU A 132 -8.82 -5.47 -1.84
C LEU A 132 -9.77 -5.83 -0.70
N GLY A 133 -10.13 -4.85 0.12
CA GLY A 133 -11.13 -5.00 1.17
C GLY A 133 -12.49 -5.41 0.62
N ALA A 134 -12.95 -4.76 -0.44
CA ALA A 134 -14.19 -5.09 -1.13
C ALA A 134 -14.16 -6.50 -1.75
N MET A 135 -13.04 -6.91 -2.35
CA MET A 135 -12.86 -8.27 -2.87
C MET A 135 -13.02 -9.33 -1.78
N TYR A 136 -12.41 -9.15 -0.61
CA TYR A 136 -12.58 -10.06 0.53
C TYR A 136 -13.98 -10.00 1.15
N PHE A 137 -14.62 -8.84 1.15
CA PHE A 137 -15.99 -8.69 1.64
C PHE A 137 -16.98 -9.45 0.75
N GLN A 138 -16.84 -9.33 -0.57
CA GLN A 138 -17.76 -9.92 -1.55
C GLN A 138 -17.39 -11.35 -1.94
N GLY A 139 -16.20 -11.83 -1.58
CA GLY A 139 -15.68 -13.10 -2.10
C GLY A 139 -15.35 -13.05 -3.60
N LYS A 140 -15.07 -11.87 -4.16
CA LYS A 140 -14.84 -11.69 -5.59
C LYS A 140 -13.37 -11.94 -5.94
N GLY A 141 -13.07 -13.08 -6.56
CA GLY A 141 -11.71 -13.46 -6.95
C GLY A 141 -10.81 -13.95 -5.80
N VAL A 142 -11.36 -13.97 -4.58
CA VAL A 142 -10.77 -14.51 -3.36
C VAL A 142 -11.90 -15.13 -2.53
N PRO A 143 -11.64 -16.16 -1.71
CA PRO A 143 -12.61 -16.59 -0.71
C PRO A 143 -12.99 -15.41 0.19
N GLN A 144 -14.27 -15.32 0.52
CA GLN A 144 -14.78 -14.30 1.42
C GLN A 144 -14.06 -14.39 2.78
N HIS A 145 -13.67 -13.24 3.34
CA HIS A 145 -12.96 -13.21 4.62
C HIS A 145 -13.13 -11.86 5.33
N MET A 146 -14.06 -11.82 6.30
CA MET A 146 -14.47 -10.57 6.97
C MET A 146 -13.32 -9.86 7.68
N GLU A 147 -12.45 -10.56 8.42
CA GLU A 147 -11.29 -9.94 9.09
C GLU A 147 -10.31 -9.28 8.11
N ARG A 148 -10.04 -9.92 6.96
CA ARG A 148 -9.17 -9.33 5.92
C ARG A 148 -9.86 -8.15 5.25
N ALA A 149 -11.17 -8.23 5.02
CA ALA A 149 -11.95 -7.11 4.53
C ALA A 149 -11.86 -5.91 5.49
N HIS A 150 -12.13 -6.14 6.79
CA HIS A 150 -12.02 -5.13 7.84
C HIS A 150 -10.64 -4.49 7.88
N HIS A 151 -9.58 -5.30 7.84
CA HIS A 151 -8.20 -4.82 7.85
C HIS A 151 -7.91 -3.86 6.69
N TRP A 152 -8.18 -4.28 5.46
CA TRP A 152 -7.89 -3.46 4.27
C TRP A 152 -8.80 -2.24 4.18
N LEU A 153 -10.09 -2.36 4.51
CA LEU A 153 -11.01 -1.23 4.55
C LEU A 153 -10.62 -0.22 5.63
N SER A 154 -10.13 -0.67 6.79
CA SER A 154 -9.65 0.20 7.85
C SER A 154 -8.40 0.98 7.45
N LEU A 155 -7.46 0.35 6.73
CA LEU A 155 -6.29 1.04 6.19
C LEU A 155 -6.67 2.12 5.17
N ALA A 156 -7.62 1.82 4.26
CA ALA A 156 -8.12 2.82 3.31
C ALA A 156 -8.90 3.94 4.03
N ALA A 157 -9.71 3.60 5.02
CA ALA A 157 -10.49 4.55 5.80
C ALA A 157 -9.62 5.49 6.64
N ALA A 158 -8.50 5.00 7.19
CA ALA A 158 -7.53 5.82 7.91
C ALA A 158 -6.88 6.89 7.01
N GLN A 159 -6.90 6.68 5.68
CA GLN A 159 -6.44 7.63 4.67
C GLN A 159 -7.58 8.51 4.12
N GLY A 160 -8.77 8.47 4.73
CA GLY A 160 -9.91 9.30 4.33
C GLY A 160 -10.74 8.74 3.16
N HIS A 161 -10.53 7.50 2.74
CA HIS A 161 -11.29 6.90 1.63
C HIS A 161 -12.76 6.70 2.02
N GLN A 162 -13.64 7.55 1.50
CA GLN A 162 -15.05 7.67 1.94
C GLN A 162 -15.85 6.37 1.80
N LYS A 163 -15.73 5.66 0.68
CA LYS A 163 -16.43 4.37 0.50
C LYS A 163 -15.90 3.30 1.45
N ALA A 164 -14.63 3.39 1.85
CA ALA A 164 -14.06 2.44 2.80
C ALA A 164 -14.57 2.72 4.21
N ILE A 165 -14.66 3.99 4.60
CA ILE A 165 -15.28 4.44 5.85
C ILE A 165 -16.73 3.93 5.93
N ALA A 166 -17.54 4.21 4.91
CA ALA A 166 -18.94 3.80 4.88
C ALA A 166 -19.11 2.28 5.01
N ILE A 167 -18.36 1.49 4.24
CA ILE A 167 -18.44 0.03 4.31
C ILE A 167 -17.90 -0.49 5.64
N ARG A 168 -16.77 0.05 6.14
CA ARG A 168 -16.21 -0.34 7.44
C ARG A 168 -17.21 -0.08 8.56
N ASP A 169 -17.82 1.10 8.61
CA ASP A 169 -18.72 1.49 9.68
C ASP A 169 -20.06 0.74 9.60
N LEU A 170 -20.51 0.39 8.40
CA LEU A 170 -21.68 -0.46 8.19
C LEU A 170 -21.44 -1.90 8.67
N LEU A 171 -20.27 -2.48 8.34
CA LEU A 171 -19.97 -3.89 8.60
C LEU A 171 -19.36 -4.14 9.98
N PHE A 172 -18.64 -3.16 10.51
CA PHE A 172 -17.90 -3.20 11.76
C PHE A 172 -18.22 -1.94 12.57
N PRO A 173 -19.51 -1.68 12.88
CA PRO A 173 -19.88 -0.50 13.64
C PRO A 173 -19.15 -0.51 14.98
N ALA A 174 -18.59 0.64 15.36
CA ALA A 174 -18.15 0.83 16.73
C ALA A 174 -19.32 0.49 17.66
N PRO A 175 -19.09 -0.19 18.80
CA PRO A 175 -20.17 -0.53 19.71
C PRO A 175 -20.95 0.73 20.04
N THR A 176 -22.24 0.72 19.69
CA THR A 176 -23.12 1.88 19.82
C THR A 176 -23.21 2.25 21.30
N VAL A 177 -22.55 3.33 21.71
CA VAL A 177 -22.78 3.89 23.04
C VAL A 177 -24.14 4.57 22.99
N LYS A 178 -25.20 3.82 23.28
CA LYS A 178 -26.55 4.37 23.47
C LYS A 178 -26.42 5.43 24.56
N ARG A 179 -26.54 6.72 24.22
CA ARG A 179 -26.72 7.83 25.17
C ARG A 179 -28.13 7.66 25.77
N LEU A 180 -28.28 6.68 26.65
CA LEU A 180 -29.33 6.65 27.63
C LEU A 180 -28.70 7.18 28.91
N SER A 181 -29.34 8.14 29.55
CA SER A 181 -29.17 8.50 30.95
C SER A 181 -29.61 7.34 31.86
N ALA A 182 -29.06 6.16 31.61
CA ALA A 182 -29.19 4.97 32.43
C ALA A 182 -27.82 4.71 33.04
N LYS A 183 -27.80 4.64 34.37
CA LYS A 183 -26.68 4.19 35.19
C LYS A 183 -25.95 3.06 34.45
N LYS A 184 -24.66 3.30 34.14
CA LYS A 184 -23.72 2.36 33.48
C LYS A 184 -24.08 0.93 33.92
N PRO A 185 -24.43 -0.02 33.02
CA PRO A 185 -24.55 -1.40 33.44
C PRO A 185 -23.21 -1.79 34.04
N SER A 186 -23.24 -2.22 35.31
CA SER A 186 -22.06 -2.75 35.97
C SER A 186 -21.42 -3.77 35.04
N PRO A 187 -20.10 -3.71 34.79
CA PRO A 187 -19.43 -4.77 34.05
C PRO A 187 -19.84 -6.13 34.65
N PRO A 188 -19.97 -7.20 33.85
CA PRO A 188 -20.19 -8.53 34.42
C PRO A 188 -19.17 -8.73 35.55
N SER A 189 -19.67 -9.19 36.70
CA SER A 189 -18.84 -9.51 37.85
C SER A 189 -17.62 -10.30 37.38
N TYR A 190 -16.44 -9.74 37.62
CA TYR A 190 -15.17 -10.15 37.01
C TYR A 190 -14.51 -11.26 37.84
N ASP A 191 -14.23 -12.42 37.24
CA ASP A 191 -13.68 -13.60 37.94
C ASP A 191 -12.16 -13.82 37.74
N GLY A 192 -11.49 -13.07 36.84
CA GLY A 192 -10.04 -13.20 36.58
C GLY A 192 -9.61 -14.34 35.65
N LYS A 193 -10.45 -14.77 34.68
CA LYS A 193 -10.26 -16.01 33.90
C LYS A 193 -9.05 -16.11 32.95
N TYR A 194 -8.61 -15.04 32.27
CA TYR A 194 -7.62 -15.15 31.18
C TYR A 194 -6.18 -14.93 31.64
N ARG A 195 -5.31 -15.91 31.36
CA ARG A 195 -3.92 -15.93 31.79
C ARG A 195 -2.97 -15.86 30.61
N LEU A 196 -1.94 -15.02 30.75
CA LEU A 196 -0.80 -14.97 29.83
C LEU A 196 0.40 -15.70 30.44
N THR A 197 0.94 -16.65 29.71
CA THR A 197 2.18 -17.36 30.03
C THR A 197 3.18 -17.14 28.90
N VAL A 198 4.36 -16.68 29.25
CA VAL A 198 5.51 -16.48 28.38
C VAL A 198 6.60 -17.43 28.83
N ASN A 199 6.91 -18.42 27.99
CA ASN A 199 8.00 -19.36 28.20
C ASN A 199 9.21 -18.86 27.41
N ALA A 200 10.15 -18.21 28.10
CA ALA A 200 11.37 -17.75 27.46
C ALA A 200 12.42 -18.87 27.43
N ILE A 201 13.09 -19.02 26.30
CA ILE A 201 14.20 -19.96 26.14
C ILE A 201 15.47 -19.13 25.89
N PRO A 202 16.47 -19.20 26.79
CA PRO A 202 16.56 -20.10 27.93
C PRO A 202 15.83 -19.57 29.20
N ALA A 203 15.39 -20.48 30.09
CA ALA A 203 14.37 -20.26 31.14
C ALA A 203 14.61 -19.10 32.12
N GLU A 204 15.87 -18.71 32.33
CA GLU A 204 16.27 -17.61 33.24
C GLU A 204 16.12 -16.22 32.62
N SER A 205 15.55 -16.12 31.42
CA SER A 205 15.38 -14.84 30.72
C SER A 205 14.39 -13.95 31.46
N ARG A 206 14.70 -12.64 31.54
CA ARG A 206 13.82 -11.65 32.17
C ARG A 206 12.72 -11.23 31.22
N ILE A 207 11.48 -11.39 31.64
CA ILE A 207 10.28 -11.00 30.89
C ILE A 207 9.66 -9.75 31.52
N ARG A 208 9.34 -8.76 30.69
CA ARG A 208 8.63 -7.55 31.06
C ARG A 208 7.45 -7.33 30.13
N ILE A 209 6.33 -6.86 30.69
CA ILE A 209 5.22 -6.33 29.91
C ILE A 209 5.24 -4.81 30.08
N MET A 210 5.58 -4.09 29.02
CA MET A 210 5.96 -2.67 29.11
C MET A 210 4.78 -1.75 29.40
N ASN A 211 3.57 -2.18 29.08
CA ASN A 211 2.35 -1.38 29.16
C ASN A 211 1.43 -1.74 30.34
N ILE A 212 1.93 -2.49 31.35
CA ILE A 212 1.19 -2.78 32.58
C ILE A 212 2.06 -2.46 33.82
N LYS A 213 1.41 -2.04 34.91
CA LYS A 213 2.07 -1.74 36.19
C LYS A 213 2.49 -2.97 37.02
N PRO A 214 1.74 -4.09 37.10
CA PRO A 214 2.24 -5.24 37.83
C PRO A 214 3.43 -5.88 37.11
N ARG A 215 4.42 -6.34 37.89
CA ARG A 215 5.50 -7.18 37.35
C ARG A 215 4.91 -8.46 36.78
N TYR A 216 5.40 -8.87 35.62
CA TYR A 216 5.02 -10.12 34.99
C TYR A 216 5.33 -11.32 35.92
N ARG A 217 4.41 -12.28 35.96
CA ARG A 217 4.59 -13.62 36.54
C ARG A 217 3.94 -14.62 35.57
N PRO A 218 4.47 -15.85 35.45
CA PRO A 218 3.83 -16.89 34.63
C PRO A 218 2.35 -17.09 35.00
N GLY A 219 1.48 -17.13 34.00
CA GLY A 219 0.03 -17.25 34.20
C GLY A 219 -0.63 -16.01 34.80
N ILE A 220 -0.03 -14.82 34.62
CA ILE A 220 -0.60 -13.54 35.08
C ILE A 220 -1.99 -13.35 34.49
N ALA A 221 -2.96 -13.08 35.37
CA ALA A 221 -4.31 -12.77 34.96
C ALA A 221 -4.34 -11.35 34.38
N LEU A 222 -4.76 -11.24 33.13
CA LEU A 222 -4.78 -9.98 32.40
C LEU A 222 -6.15 -9.79 31.75
N LYS A 223 -6.54 -8.53 31.59
CA LYS A 223 -7.75 -8.19 30.84
C LYS A 223 -7.50 -8.51 29.34
N PRO A 224 -8.54 -8.77 28.55
CA PRO A 224 -8.38 -8.77 27.10
C PRO A 224 -7.74 -7.46 26.62
N GLY A 225 -6.75 -7.55 25.74
CA GLY A 225 -5.96 -6.40 25.31
C GLY A 225 -4.65 -6.74 24.62
N LYS A 226 -3.93 -5.72 24.16
CA LYS A 226 -2.62 -5.82 23.53
C LYS A 226 -1.51 -5.56 24.55
N TYR A 227 -0.50 -6.41 24.57
CA TYR A 227 0.59 -6.42 25.52
C TYR A 227 1.93 -6.34 24.80
N ASP A 228 2.78 -5.41 25.22
CA ASP A 228 4.12 -5.22 24.69
C ASP A 228 5.11 -6.02 25.54
N ILE A 229 5.54 -7.16 25.02
CA ILE A 229 6.39 -8.11 25.71
C ILE A 229 7.84 -7.86 25.32
N TYR A 230 8.68 -7.71 26.33
CA TYR A 230 10.11 -7.53 26.18
C TYR A 230 10.86 -8.61 26.97
N VAL A 231 11.65 -9.42 26.27
CA VAL A 231 12.41 -10.54 26.83
C VAL A 231 13.91 -10.27 26.65
N THR A 232 14.66 -10.38 27.74
CA THR A 232 16.08 -10.04 27.79
C THR A 232 16.88 -11.07 28.57
N ARG A 233 18.11 -11.33 28.15
CA ARG A 233 19.07 -12.17 28.88
C ARG A 233 20.50 -11.74 28.55
N PRO A 234 21.41 -11.63 29.54
CA PRO A 234 22.83 -11.41 29.27
C PRO A 234 23.39 -12.47 28.30
N GLY A 235 24.19 -12.03 27.31
CA GLY A 235 24.76 -12.89 26.29
C GLY A 235 23.77 -13.38 25.21
N HIS A 236 22.56 -12.82 25.14
CA HIS A 236 21.57 -13.12 24.12
C HIS A 236 20.98 -11.84 23.51
N ILE A 237 20.54 -11.94 22.26
CA ILE A 237 19.83 -10.88 21.54
C ILE A 237 18.45 -10.71 22.17
N SER A 238 18.14 -9.50 22.61
CA SER A 238 16.86 -9.18 23.25
C SER A 238 15.72 -9.16 22.23
N LYS A 239 14.52 -9.61 22.64
CA LYS A 239 13.35 -9.72 21.75
C LYS A 239 12.18 -8.92 22.29
N ARG A 240 11.56 -8.11 21.43
CA ARG A 240 10.36 -7.32 21.74
C ARG A 240 9.24 -7.65 20.76
N MET A 241 8.01 -7.83 21.25
CA MET A 241 6.87 -8.15 20.40
C MET A 241 5.53 -7.77 21.03
N TRP A 242 4.54 -7.54 20.17
CA TRP A 242 3.15 -7.32 20.57
C TRP A 242 2.38 -8.63 20.60
N VAL A 243 1.59 -8.83 21.66
CA VAL A 243 0.75 -10.02 21.87
C VAL A 243 -0.65 -9.59 22.23
N GLU A 244 -1.65 -10.25 21.65
CA GLU A 244 -3.06 -9.93 21.87
C GLU A 244 -3.75 -11.06 22.64
N LEU A 245 -4.32 -10.72 23.80
CA LEU A 245 -5.14 -11.60 24.62
C LEU A 245 -6.62 -11.29 24.35
N LYS A 246 -7.38 -12.26 23.85
CA LYS A 246 -8.79 -12.06 23.43
C LYS A 246 -9.77 -12.67 24.43
N ASP A 247 -9.93 -13.98 24.41
CA ASP A 247 -11.01 -14.71 25.10
C ASP A 247 -10.57 -16.11 25.57
N ALA A 248 -9.27 -16.38 25.58
CA ALA A 248 -8.70 -17.63 26.08
C ALA A 248 -7.35 -17.38 26.76
N ASN A 249 -6.88 -18.38 27.51
CA ASN A 249 -5.51 -18.39 28.02
C ASN A 249 -4.53 -18.45 26.85
N LEU A 250 -3.43 -17.72 26.96
CA LEU A 250 -2.42 -17.61 25.92
C LEU A 250 -1.06 -18.00 26.48
N SER A 251 -0.45 -19.04 25.89
CA SER A 251 0.93 -19.43 26.17
C SER A 251 1.76 -19.17 24.91
N ILE A 252 2.89 -18.48 25.07
CA ILE A 252 3.81 -18.18 23.97
C ILE A 252 5.23 -18.58 24.34
N ASP A 253 5.94 -19.13 23.36
CA ASP A 253 7.34 -19.50 23.51
C ASP A 253 8.23 -18.46 22.81
N ILE A 254 9.22 -17.94 23.53
CA ILE A 254 10.14 -16.92 23.03
C ILE A 254 11.56 -17.42 23.16
N VAL A 255 12.13 -17.87 22.04
CA VAL A 255 13.56 -18.21 21.95
C VAL A 255 14.37 -16.94 21.73
N LEU A 256 15.38 -16.72 22.58
CA LEU A 256 16.41 -15.72 22.39
C LEU A 256 17.61 -16.35 21.69
N GLU A 257 18.14 -15.67 20.69
CA GLU A 257 19.37 -16.07 20.00
C GLU A 257 20.59 -15.66 20.83
N LYS A 258 21.64 -16.48 20.83
CA LYS A 258 22.90 -16.14 21.51
C LYS A 258 23.61 -15.04 20.73
N ASN A 259 24.22 -14.08 21.44
CA ASN A 259 25.10 -13.09 20.82
C ASN A 259 26.36 -13.73 20.23
#